data_AF-A0A9D4CIX6-F1
#
_entry.id   AF-A0A9D4CIX6-F1
#
_cell.length_a   1.000
_cell.length_b   1.000
_cell.length_c   1.000
_cell.angle_alpha   90.00
_cell.angle_beta   90.00
_cell.angle_gamma   90.00
#
_symmetry.space_group_name_H-M   'P 1'
#
loop_
_entity.id
_entity.type
_entity.pdbx_description
1 polymer ?
#
loop_
_entity_poly.entity_id
_entity_poly.type
_entity_poly.pdbx_seq_one_letter_code
_entity_poly.pdbx_strand_id
1 'polypeptide(L)' 'MRWECFYVALVVGIHFAVSENCYTKQCLNGATCQLHVGFVTCVCSVGYTGSRCETEILECSSNPCKNGATCSER' A
#
# COMPACT_ATOMS: atom_id res chain seq x y z
N MET A 1 8.42 -11.41 26.63
CA MET A 1 9.89 -11.51 26.78
C MET A 1 10.48 -11.65 25.38
N ARG A 2 10.76 -10.55 24.69
CA ARG A 2 11.37 -10.58 23.36
C ARG A 2 12.56 -9.63 23.37
N TRP A 3 13.71 -10.21 23.07
CA TRP A 3 15.04 -9.66 23.27
C TRP A 3 15.34 -8.63 22.18
N GLU A 4 15.79 -7.45 22.61
CA GLU A 4 16.33 -6.39 21.77
C GLU A 4 17.86 -6.55 21.70
N CYS A 5 18.45 -6.45 20.51
CA CYS A 5 19.88 -6.16 20.36
C CYS A 5 20.05 -4.69 19.95
N PHE A 6 20.41 -3.90 20.97
CA PHE A 6 21.12 -2.61 21.02
C PHE A 6 21.50 -1.89 19.71
N TYR A 7 21.13 -0.60 19.61
CA TYR A 7 22.09 0.50 19.84
C TYR A 7 21.33 1.82 20.15
N VAL A 8 21.52 2.33 21.37
CA VAL A 8 21.05 3.64 21.89
C VAL A 8 21.90 4.75 21.23
N ALA A 9 21.59 6.05 21.10
CA ALA A 9 20.58 7.00 21.56
C ALA A 9 20.68 8.17 20.55
N LEU A 10 19.61 8.86 20.11
CA LEU A 10 19.15 10.14 20.65
C LEU A 10 18.22 10.76 19.58
N VAL A 11 16.90 10.78 19.79
CA VAL A 11 16.01 11.97 19.68
C VAL A 11 14.54 11.54 19.78
N VAL A 12 13.89 12.08 20.81
CA VAL A 12 12.48 12.44 21.02
C VAL A 12 11.41 11.82 20.08
N GLY A 13 10.49 11.05 20.68
CA GLY A 13 9.10 11.01 20.25
C GLY A 13 8.69 9.79 19.43
N ILE A 14 8.05 8.84 20.11
CA ILE A 14 7.04 7.91 19.59
C ILE A 14 6.49 8.26 18.19
N HIS A 15 7.05 7.64 17.16
CA HIS A 15 6.35 7.42 15.90
C HIS A 15 6.50 5.94 15.55
N PHE A 16 5.37 5.23 15.67
CA PHE A 16 5.09 3.94 15.06
C PHE A 16 5.89 3.78 13.77
N ALA A 17 6.60 2.66 13.61
CA ALA A 17 7.51 2.40 12.50
C ALA A 17 6.86 2.65 11.12
N VAL A 18 6.98 3.88 10.63
CA VAL A 18 6.84 4.25 9.24
C VAL A 18 8.25 4.60 8.85
N SER A 19 8.96 3.73 8.11
CA SER A 19 10.27 4.16 7.61
C SER A 19 10.07 5.39 6.71
N GLU A 20 11.04 6.29 6.69
CA GLU A 20 10.96 7.54 5.92
C GLU A 20 10.66 7.32 4.42
N ASN A 21 10.92 6.13 3.91
CA ASN A 21 10.57 5.74 2.54
C ASN A 21 9.05 5.55 2.35
N CYS A 22 8.31 5.03 3.33
CA CYS A 22 6.84 4.98 3.29
C CYS A 22 6.19 6.34 3.60
N TYR A 23 6.92 7.24 4.26
CA TYR A 23 6.48 8.62 4.46
C TYR A 23 6.57 9.45 3.17
N THR A 24 7.63 9.26 2.39
CA THR A 24 7.84 9.95 1.11
C THR A 24 7.13 9.29 -0.07
N LYS A 25 6.99 7.95 -0.09
CA LYS A 25 6.16 7.20 -1.06
C LYS A 25 4.81 6.87 -0.43
N GLN A 26 3.93 7.87 -0.39
CA GLN A 26 2.59 7.70 0.16
C GLN A 26 1.74 6.83 -0.79
N CYS A 27 1.50 5.57 -0.41
CA CYS A 27 0.55 4.68 -1.09
C CYS A 27 -0.89 5.22 -0.91
N LEU A 28 -1.71 5.15 -1.93
CA LEU A 28 -3.06 5.71 -1.97
C LEU A 28 -4.13 4.61 -1.86
N ASN A 29 -5.39 5.01 -1.67
CA ASN A 29 -6.56 4.13 -1.75
C ASN A 29 -6.51 2.89 -0.82
N GLY A 30 -6.03 3.10 0.41
CA GLY A 30 -5.93 2.04 1.42
C GLY A 30 -4.81 1.03 1.17
N ALA A 31 -3.90 1.31 0.24
CA ALA A 31 -2.76 0.44 -0.05
C ALA A 31 -1.80 0.34 1.15
N THR A 32 -1.18 -0.84 1.27
CA THR A 32 -0.20 -1.12 2.33
C THR A 32 1.22 -0.87 1.82
N CYS A 33 1.97 -0.02 2.51
CA CYS A 33 3.38 0.19 2.20
C CYS A 33 4.22 -0.96 2.74
N GLN A 34 4.96 -1.64 1.86
CA GLN A 34 5.89 -2.71 2.22
C GLN A 34 7.34 -2.26 2.00
N LEU A 35 8.15 -2.51 3.03
CA LEU A 35 9.58 -2.23 3.02
C LEU A 35 10.36 -3.47 2.64
N HIS A 36 11.25 -3.32 1.65
CA HIS A 36 12.20 -4.34 1.26
C HIS A 36 13.63 -3.82 1.45
N VAL A 37 14.61 -4.73 1.41
CA VAL A 37 16.02 -4.37 1.48
C VAL A 37 16.40 -3.67 0.17
N GLY A 38 16.53 -2.34 0.21
CA GLY A 38 16.96 -1.51 -0.91
C GLY A 38 15.83 -0.89 -1.75
N PHE A 39 14.56 -1.20 -1.48
CA PHE A 39 13.42 -0.59 -2.18
C PHE A 39 12.11 -0.66 -1.37
N VAL A 40 11.12 0.13 -1.78
CA VAL A 40 9.76 0.13 -1.23
C VAL A 40 8.76 -0.23 -2.30
N THR A 41 7.73 -0.99 -1.92
CA THR A 41 6.59 -1.32 -2.78
C THR A 41 5.29 -0.93 -2.10
N CYS A 42 4.30 -0.52 -2.90
CA CYS A 42 2.93 -0.35 -2.45
C CYS A 42 2.14 -1.59 -2.85
N VAL A 43 1.52 -2.27 -1.89
CA VAL A 43 0.58 -3.35 -2.14
C VAL A 43 -0.81 -2.74 -2.24
N CYS A 44 -1.35 -2.74 -3.45
CA CYS A 44 -2.65 -2.15 -3.74
C CYS A 44 -3.79 -3.00 -3.23
N SER A 45 -4.83 -2.33 -2.73
CA SER A 45 -6.13 -2.94 -2.48
C SER A 45 -6.73 -3.43 -3.80
N VAL A 46 -7.67 -4.38 -3.70
CA VAL A 46 -8.48 -4.81 -4.85
C VAL A 46 -9.15 -3.59 -5.49
N GLY A 47 -9.15 -3.50 -6.81
CA GLY A 47 -9.67 -2.35 -7.55
C GLY A 47 -8.67 -1.23 -7.78
N TYR A 48 -7.41 -1.34 -7.34
CA TYR A 48 -6.39 -0.31 -7.58
C TYR A 48 -5.09 -0.85 -8.14
N THR A 49 -4.42 -0.04 -8.95
CA THR A 49 -3.15 -0.32 -9.61
C THR A 49 -2.27 0.94 -9.69
N GLY A 50 -1.05 0.79 -10.17
CA GLY A 50 -0.04 1.85 -10.25
C GLY A 50 1.03 1.74 -9.17
N SER A 51 2.05 2.58 -9.27
CA SER A 51 3.23 2.51 -8.37
C SER A 51 2.90 2.91 -6.93
N ARG A 52 1.83 3.71 -6.77
CA ARG A 52 1.30 4.19 -5.50
C ARG A 52 -0.16 3.78 -5.33
N CYS A 53 -0.68 2.87 -6.15
CA CYS A 53 -2.09 2.48 -6.15
C CYS A 53 -3.02 3.66 -6.44
N GLU A 54 -2.56 4.58 -7.28
CA GLU A 54 -3.24 5.82 -7.66
C GLU A 54 -4.32 5.63 -8.72
N THR A 55 -4.25 4.53 -9.47
CA THR A 55 -5.16 4.27 -10.60
C THR A 55 -6.21 3.28 -10.15
N GLU A 56 -7.48 3.65 -10.28
CA GLU A 56 -8.59 2.73 -10.11
C GLU A 56 -8.67 1.79 -11.32
N ILE A 57 -8.83 0.51 -11.04
CA ILE A 57 -9.11 -0.50 -12.05
C ILE A 57 -10.62 -0.44 -12.26
N LEU A 58 -11.04 -0.02 -13.45
CA LEU A 58 -12.44 -0.05 -13.84
C LEU A 58 -12.76 -1.43 -14.43
N GLU A 59 -13.00 -2.42 -13.58
CA GLU A 59 -13.21 -3.80 -14.05
C GLU A 59 -14.42 -3.90 -14.98
N CYS A 60 -15.43 -3.05 -14.79
CA CYS A 60 -16.63 -3.02 -15.62
C CYS A 60 -16.48 -2.18 -16.89
N SER A 61 -15.45 -1.36 -17.03
CA SER A 61 -15.27 -0.49 -18.21
C SER A 61 -15.18 -1.28 -19.52
N SER A 62 -14.69 -2.53 -19.49
CA SER A 62 -14.61 -3.38 -20.68
C SER A 62 -15.85 -4.24 -20.92
N ASN A 63 -16.92 -4.07 -20.12
CA ASN A 63 -18.12 -4.92 -20.12
C ASN A 63 -17.78 -6.43 -20.15
N PRO A 64 -16.98 -6.93 -19.19
CA PRO A 64 -16.55 -8.33 -19.18
C PRO A 64 -17.69 -9.30 -18.83
N CYS A 65 -18.71 -8.83 -18.12
CA CYS A 65 -19.86 -9.64 -17.72
C CYS A 65 -20.65 -10.13 -18.94
N LYS A 66 -20.86 -11.45 -19.02
CA LYS A 66 -21.62 -12.11 -20.09
C LYS A 66 -22.97 -12.61 -19.57
N ASN A 67 -23.82 -13.06 -20.49
CA ASN A 67 -25.12 -13.69 -20.19
C ASN A 67 -26.10 -12.79 -19.41
N GLY A 68 -26.08 -11.48 -19.66
CA GLY A 68 -27.01 -10.53 -19.04
C GLY A 68 -26.67 -10.18 -17.58
N ALA A 69 -25.49 -10.55 -17.08
CA ALA A 69 -25.04 -10.13 -15.76
C ALA A 69 -24.70 -8.63 -15.72
N THR A 70 -25.17 -7.93 -14.69
CA THR A 70 -24.82 -6.53 -14.43
C THR A 70 -23.47 -6.46 -13.72
N CYS A 71 -22.55 -5.69 -14.29
CA CYS A 71 -21.28 -5.38 -13.64
C CYS A 71 -21.45 -4.17 -12.71
N SER A 72 -20.88 -4.23 -11.50
CA SER A 72 -20.87 -3.12 -10.56
C SER A 72 -19.43 -2.84 -10.14
N GLU A 73 -18.97 -1.62 -10.35
CA GLU A 73 -17.80 -1.05 -9.68
C GLU A 73 -18.17 -0.90 -8.19
N ARG A 74 -17.24 -1.17 -7.26
CA ARG A 74 -17.56 -1.29 -5.82
C ARG A 74 -16.81 -0.30 -4.96
#